data_AF-A0A483A9W5-F1
#
_entry.id   AF-A0A483A9W5-F1
#
_cell.length_a   1.000
_cell.length_b   1.000
_cell.length_c   1.000
_cell.angle_alpha   90.00
_cell.angle_beta   90.00
_cell.angle_gamma   90.00
#
_symmetry.space_group_name_H-M   'P 1'
#
loop_
_entity.id
_entity.type
_entity.pdbx_description
1 polymer ?
#
loop_
_entity_poly.entity_id
_entity_poly.type
_entity_poly.pdbx_seq_one_letter_code
_entity_poly.pdbx_strand_id
1 'polypeptide(L)' 'MRFDNITNEQVNKAVALLNDKPRKVLSYKTPKVVFESGIINLFQYQH' A
#
# COMPACT_ATOMS: atom_id res chain seq x y z
N MET A 1 17.42 -13.66 10.14
CA MET A 1 17.47 -12.25 9.71
C MET A 1 17.24 -11.39 10.94
N ARG A 2 18.17 -10.49 11.30
CA ARG A 2 17.98 -9.54 12.40
C ARG A 2 17.38 -8.26 11.83
N PHE A 3 16.14 -7.97 12.21
CA PHE A 3 15.46 -6.71 11.86
C PHE A 3 15.66 -5.63 12.93
N ASP A 4 16.45 -5.93 13.97
CA ASP A 4 16.63 -5.14 15.19
C ASP A 4 17.21 -3.74 14.94
N ASN A 5 17.77 -3.47 13.75
CA ASN A 5 18.38 -2.19 13.38
C ASN A 5 17.55 -1.37 12.38
N ILE A 6 16.32 -1.78 12.06
CA ILE A 6 15.46 -0.98 11.18
C ILE A 6 14.79 0.13 11.99
N THR A 7 15.06 1.37 11.62
CA THR A 7 14.41 2.52 12.24
C THR A 7 12.99 2.71 11.70
N ASN A 8 12.13 3.35 12.50
CA ASN A 8 10.78 3.72 12.04
C ASN A 8 10.83 4.61 10.79
N GLU A 9 11.86 5.44 10.64
CA GLU A 9 12.05 6.25 9.43
C GLU A 9 12.26 5.39 8.18
N GLN A 10 13.07 4.32 8.29
CA GLN A 10 13.29 3.38 7.20
C GLN A 10 12.01 2.62 6.85
N VAL A 11 11.23 2.20 7.86
CA VAL A 11 9.92 1.58 7.63
C VAL A 11 8.99 2.54 6.91
N ASN A 12 8.87 3.78 7.40
CA ASN A 12 7.97 4.79 6.82
C ASN A 12 8.35 5.12 5.37
N LYS A 13 9.65 5.23 5.07
CA LYS A 13 10.16 5.41 3.71
C LYS A 13 9.75 4.25 2.80
N ALA A 14 9.94 3.00 3.25
CA ALA A 14 9.56 1.83 2.47
C ALA A 14 8.04 1.77 2.23
N VAL A 15 7.23 2.05 3.26
CA VAL A 15 5.77 2.09 3.15
C VAL A 15 5.30 3.15 2.16
N ALA A 16 5.87 4.37 2.22
CA ALA A 16 5.57 5.43 1.27
C ALA A 16 5.84 4.99 -0.17
N LEU A 17 7.02 4.43 -0.44
CA LEU A 17 7.37 3.91 -1.77
C LEU A 17 6.41 2.83 -2.26
N LEU A 18 5.94 1.94 -1.37
CA LEU A 18 4.98 0.91 -1.74
C LEU A 18 3.60 1.47 -2.07
N ASN A 19 3.15 2.46 -1.30
CA ASN A 19 1.84 3.08 -1.41
C ASN A 19 1.72 4.04 -2.60
N ASP A 20 2.85 4.64 -3.02
CA ASP A 20 2.90 5.56 -4.16
C ASP A 20 3.26 4.86 -5.47
N LYS A 21 3.59 3.56 -5.44
CA LYS A 21 3.93 2.79 -6.65
C LYS A 21 2.68 2.33 -7.40
N PRO A 22 2.51 2.71 -8.69
CA PRO A 22 1.46 2.18 -9.56
C PRO A 22 1.47 0.65 -9.67
N ARG A 23 0.29 0.02 -9.65
CA ARG A 23 0.15 -1.44 -9.78
C ARG A 23 -0.75 -1.78 -10.97
N LYS A 24 -0.30 -2.70 -11.83
CA LYS A 24 -1.10 -3.18 -12.98
C LYS A 24 -2.47 -3.71 -12.56
N VAL A 25 -2.55 -4.45 -11.45
CA VAL A 25 -3.81 -5.00 -10.89
C VAL A 25 -4.80 -3.91 -10.44
N LEU A 26 -4.30 -2.70 -10.18
CA LEU A 26 -5.10 -1.54 -9.80
C LEU A 26 -5.33 -0.61 -11.01
N SER A 27 -5.27 -1.16 -12.24
CA SER A 27 -5.33 -0.37 -13.48
C SER A 27 -4.29 0.75 -13.51
N TYR A 28 -3.08 0.45 -13.04
CA TYR A 28 -1.96 1.39 -12.88
C TYR A 28 -2.23 2.54 -11.91
N LYS A 29 -3.24 2.45 -11.04
CA LYS A 29 -3.38 3.34 -9.88
C LYS A 29 -2.43 2.91 -8.75
N THR A 30 -2.16 3.83 -7.84
CA THR A 30 -1.38 3.55 -6.63
C THR A 30 -2.30 2.97 -5.54
N PRO A 31 -1.78 2.12 -4.63
CA PRO A 31 -2.55 1.63 -3.49
C PRO A 31 -3.21 2.75 -2.68
N LYS A 32 -2.51 3.88 -2.48
CA LYS A 32 -3.03 5.06 -1.80
C LYS A 32 -4.31 5.59 -2.45
N VAL A 33 -4.30 5.81 -3.77
CA VAL A 33 -5.46 6.32 -4.53
C VAL A 33 -6.64 5.35 -4.47
N VAL A 34 -6.39 4.04 -4.53
CA VAL A 34 -7.45 3.03 -4.48
C VAL A 34 -8.07 2.93 -3.08
N PHE A 35 -7.27 3.09 -2.03
CA PHE A 35 -7.75 3.16 -0.65
C PHE A 35 -8.60 4.41 -0.41
N GLU A 36 -8.08 5.59 -0.76
CA GLU A 36 -8.77 6.88 -0.57
C GLU A 36 -10.07 6.99 -1.38
N SER A 37 -10.16 6.32 -2.53
CA SER A 37 -11.39 6.26 -3.34
C SER A 37 -12.45 5.29 -2.81
N GLY A 38 -12.19 4.57 -1.71
CA GLY A 38 -13.14 3.65 -1.11
C GLY A 38 -13.41 2.37 -1.93
N ILE A 39 -12.65 2.13 -3.01
CA ILE A 39 -12.80 0.95 -3.87
C ILE A 39 -12.55 -0.35 -3.10
N ILE A 40 -11.72 -0.31 -2.05
CA ILE A 40 -11.42 -1.47 -1.19
C ILE A 40 -12.66 -1.93 -0.39
N ASN A 41 -13.64 -1.06 -0.15
CA ASN A 41 -14.88 -1.44 0.52
C ASN A 41 -15.83 -2.29 -0.35
N LEU A 42 -15.59 -2.41 -1.66
CA LEU A 42 -16.40 -3.26 -2.56
C LEU A 42 -15.97 -4.73 -2.57
N PHE A 43 -14.74 -5.04 -2.15
CA PHE A 43 -14.24 -6.42 -2.11
C PHE A 43 -14.59 -7.17 -0.81
N GLN A 44 -15.16 -6.50 0.19
CA GLN A 44 -15.53 -7.12 1.47
C GLN A 44 -17.00 -7.59 1.58
N TYR A 45 -17.81 -7.42 0.53
CA TYR A 45 -19.25 -7.78 0.54
C TYR A 45 -19.62 -8.96 -0.37
N GLN A 46 -18.67 -9.82 -0.77
CA GLN A 46 -18.95 -10.94 -1.69
C GLN A 46 -18.61 -12.35 -1.15
N HIS A 47 -18.45 -12.53 0.17
CA HIS A 47 -18.40 -13.86 0.79
C HIS A 47 -19.24 -13.92 2.06
#